data_AF-A0A348TNU8-F1
#
_entry.id   AF-A0A348TNU8-F1
#
_cell.length_a   1.000
_cell.length_b   1.000
_cell.length_c   1.000
_cell.angle_alpha   90.00
_cell.angle_beta   90.00
_cell.angle_gamma   90.00
#
_symmetry.space_group_name_H-M   'P 1'
#
loop_
_entity.id
_entity.type
_entity.pdbx_description
1 polymer ?
#
loop_
_entity_poly.entity_id
_entity_poly.type
_entity_poly.pdbx_seq_one_letter_code
_entity_poly.pdbx_strand_id
1 'polypeptide(L)'
;MKIPYKWGIVTLTILVSLLSIYFLSFSLISSNVQDKATKAAIDASGNVDFAKKQKYLDSVWKEPVFNLLGKEYTYEEIKKSELQLGLDLLGGMHVVLEVSPNELMKGMAGNNANDSKFLTALSRAEAKQSTSQQKFSSIFYDEFKAVAPGQKLSKIFANTANRGRIDFNST
;
A
#
# COMPACT_ATOMS: atom_id res chain seq x y z
N MET A 1 34.08 -17.39 42.54
CA MET A 1 34.50 -17.71 41.16
C MET A 1 34.20 -16.50 40.27
N LYS A 2 35.16 -15.58 40.10
CA LYS A 2 34.97 -14.37 39.28
C LYS A 2 35.19 -14.76 37.82
N ILE A 3 34.12 -14.94 37.05
CA ILE A 3 34.23 -15.16 35.61
C ILE A 3 34.77 -13.86 35.01
N PRO A 4 35.96 -13.86 34.40
CA PRO A 4 36.53 -12.67 33.78
C PRO A 4 35.56 -12.17 32.69
N TYR A 5 35.03 -10.95 32.87
CA TYR A 5 34.05 -10.31 31.98
C TYR A 5 34.41 -10.40 30.49
N LYS A 6 35.71 -10.40 30.15
CA LYS A 6 36.21 -10.62 28.78
C LYS A 6 35.68 -11.92 28.14
N TRP A 7 35.62 -13.01 28.91
CA TRP A 7 35.07 -14.28 28.43
C TRP A 7 33.55 -14.24 28.32
N GLY A 8 32.87 -13.51 29.22
CA GLY A 8 31.42 -13.28 29.14
C GLY A 8 31.01 -12.57 27.85
N ILE A 9 31.67 -11.47 27.50
CA ILE A 9 31.43 -10.76 26.23
C ILE A 9 31.71 -11.66 25.03
N VAL A 10 32.82 -12.39 25.02
CA VAL A 10 33.17 -13.29 23.90
C VAL A 10 32.12 -14.40 23.72
N THR A 11 31.65 -15.02 24.80
CA THR A 11 30.59 -16.05 24.70
C THR A 11 29.26 -15.48 24.23
N LEU A 12 28.87 -14.29 24.69
CA LEU A 12 27.66 -13.61 24.22
C LEU A 12 27.76 -13.26 22.73
N THR A 13 28.88 -12.70 22.29
CA THR A 13 29.10 -12.35 20.88
C THR A 13 29.06 -13.60 20.01
N ILE A 14 29.72 -14.69 20.40
CA ILE A 14 29.68 -15.96 19.64
C ILE A 14 28.25 -16.50 19.55
N LEU A 15 27.49 -16.48 20.64
CA LEU A 15 26.11 -16.96 20.67
C LEU A 15 25.19 -16.09 19.79
N VAL A 16 25.30 -14.76 19.88
CA VAL A 16 24.53 -13.82 19.05
C VAL A 16 24.93 -13.93 17.58
N SER A 17 26.22 -14.08 17.27
CA SER A 17 26.70 -14.28 15.90
C SER A 17 26.18 -15.59 15.30
N LEU A 18 26.21 -16.70 16.05
CA LEU A 18 25.65 -17.98 15.60
C LEU A 18 24.14 -17.87 15.37
N LEU A 19 23.42 -17.20 16.28
CA LEU A 19 21.98 -16.97 16.13
C LEU A 19 21.67 -16.10 14.91
N SER A 20 22.46 -15.06 14.65
CA SER A 20 22.35 -14.20 13.48
C SER A 20 22.57 -14.98 12.19
N ILE A 21 23.62 -15.81 12.13
CA ILE A 21 23.90 -16.69 10.98
C ILE A 21 22.74 -17.67 10.74
N TYR A 22 22.13 -18.20 11.81
CA TYR A 22 20.97 -19.09 11.70
C TYR A 22 19.77 -18.39 11.04
N PHE A 23 19.36 -17.20 11.54
CA PHE A 23 18.26 -16.43 10.94
C PHE A 23 18.59 -15.95 9.52
N LEU A 24 19.83 -15.55 9.26
CA LEU A 24 20.28 -15.09 7.94
C LEU A 24 20.28 -16.22 6.91
N SER A 25 20.79 -17.41 7.26
CA SER A 25 20.82 -18.57 6.36
C SER A 25 19.43 -18.93 5.87
N PHE A 26 18.45 -18.79 6.74
CA PHE A 26 17.07 -19.12 6.48
C PHE A 26 16.38 -18.05 5.62
N SER A 27 16.64 -16.76 5.88
CA SER A 27 16.17 -15.67 5.01
C SER A 27 16.78 -15.76 3.61
N LEU A 28 18.06 -16.09 3.48
CA LEU A 28 18.69 -16.31 2.17
C LEU A 28 18.04 -17.45 1.39
N ILE A 29 17.67 -18.54 2.05
CA ILE A 29 16.99 -19.67 1.41
C ILE A 29 15.60 -19.26 0.91
N SER A 30 14.84 -18.53 1.72
CA SER A 30 13.51 -18.02 1.40
C SER A 30 13.56 -17.09 0.18
N SER A 31 14.52 -16.15 0.16
CA SER A 31 14.77 -15.26 -0.98
C SER A 31 15.18 -16.04 -2.23
N ASN A 32 16.03 -17.06 -2.11
CA ASN A 32 16.39 -17.93 -3.24
C ASN A 32 15.18 -18.68 -3.84
N VAL A 33 14.25 -19.15 -3.01
CA VAL A 33 13.00 -19.79 -3.49
C VAL A 33 12.11 -18.76 -4.18
N GLN A 34 12.00 -17.54 -3.63
CA GLN A 34 11.25 -16.45 -4.28
C GLN A 34 11.88 -15.98 -5.60
N ASP A 35 13.20 -16.00 -5.71
CA ASP A 35 13.93 -15.70 -6.94
C ASP A 35 13.67 -16.77 -8.00
N LYS A 36 13.65 -18.05 -7.60
CA LYS A 36 13.26 -19.16 -8.49
C LYS A 36 11.82 -19.03 -8.96
N ALA A 37 10.90 -18.70 -8.06
CA ALA A 37 9.50 -18.43 -8.40
C ALA A 37 9.35 -17.24 -9.36
N THR A 38 10.13 -16.18 -9.14
CA THR A 38 10.12 -14.98 -10.00
C THR A 38 10.70 -15.31 -11.38
N LYS A 39 11.80 -16.09 -11.46
CA LYS A 39 12.37 -16.58 -12.72
C LYS A 39 11.42 -17.49 -13.50
N ALA A 40 10.64 -18.32 -12.80
CA ALA A 40 9.62 -19.15 -13.42
C ALA A 40 8.40 -18.35 -13.91
N ALA A 41 8.16 -17.16 -13.36
CA ALA A 41 7.04 -16.27 -13.70
C ALA A 41 7.43 -15.10 -14.63
N ILE A 42 8.69 -15.02 -15.07
CA ILE A 42 9.15 -14.06 -16.08
C ILE A 42 8.83 -14.65 -17.46
N ASP A 43 7.96 -13.98 -18.21
CA ASP A 43 7.69 -14.30 -19.61
C ASP A 43 8.84 -13.80 -20.51
N ALA A 44 8.94 -14.27 -21.75
CA ALA A 44 10.03 -13.96 -22.70
C ALA A 44 10.20 -12.45 -23.01
N SER A 45 9.25 -11.61 -22.58
CA SER A 45 9.24 -10.15 -22.72
C SER A 45 9.69 -9.38 -21.47
N GLY A 46 10.14 -10.05 -20.41
CA GLY A 46 10.66 -9.42 -19.19
C GLY A 46 9.61 -8.87 -18.22
N ASN A 47 8.31 -9.10 -18.49
CA ASN A 47 7.22 -8.74 -17.59
C ASN A 47 6.94 -9.89 -16.61
N VAL A 48 6.94 -9.58 -15.31
CA VAL A 48 6.60 -10.54 -14.25
C VAL A 48 5.07 -10.63 -14.15
N ASP A 49 4.50 -11.77 -14.53
CA ASP A 49 3.07 -12.01 -14.35
C ASP A 49 2.82 -12.40 -12.87
N PHE A 50 2.33 -11.43 -12.10
CA PHE A 50 2.04 -11.59 -10.68
C PHE A 50 1.04 -12.72 -10.40
N ALA A 51 0.09 -12.97 -11.31
CA ALA A 51 -0.89 -14.05 -11.14
C ALA A 51 -0.24 -15.43 -11.30
N LYS A 52 0.72 -15.57 -12.23
CA LYS A 52 1.51 -16.81 -12.38
C LYS A 52 2.48 -17.01 -11.20
N LYS A 53 3.12 -15.93 -10.73
CA LYS A 53 4.00 -15.96 -9.54
C LYS A 53 3.24 -16.42 -8.30
N GLN A 54 2.03 -15.89 -8.07
CA GLN A 54 1.21 -16.27 -6.91
C GLN A 54 0.78 -17.75 -6.98
N LYS A 55 0.33 -18.23 -8.14
CA LYS A 55 0.00 -19.65 -8.33
C LYS A 55 1.19 -20.58 -8.08
N TYR A 56 2.39 -20.19 -8.49
CA TYR A 56 3.59 -20.99 -8.23
C TYR A 56 3.94 -21.00 -6.73
N LEU A 57 3.87 -19.83 -6.06
CA LEU A 57 4.09 -19.71 -4.62
C LEU A 57 3.07 -20.53 -3.82
N ASP A 58 1.81 -20.57 -4.26
CA ASP A 58 0.77 -21.39 -3.66
C ASP A 58 1.06 -22.90 -3.82
N SER A 59 1.62 -23.32 -4.96
CA SER A 59 1.98 -24.73 -5.18
C SER A 59 3.16 -25.21 -4.34
N VAL A 60 4.18 -24.37 -4.15
CA VAL A 60 5.37 -24.72 -3.35
C VAL A 60 5.17 -24.47 -1.85
N TRP A 61 4.01 -23.93 -1.46
CA TRP A 61 3.73 -23.50 -0.09
C TRP A 61 3.92 -24.61 0.95
N LYS A 62 3.51 -25.84 0.61
CA LYS A 62 3.56 -27.01 1.49
C LYS A 62 4.74 -27.95 1.21
N GLU A 63 5.59 -27.61 0.24
CA GLU A 63 6.71 -28.46 -0.14
C GLU A 63 7.89 -28.25 0.83
N PRO A 64 8.60 -29.33 1.23
CA PRO A 64 9.84 -29.23 1.97
C PRO A 64 10.93 -28.66 1.06
N VAL A 65 11.33 -27.43 1.32
CA VAL A 65 12.30 -26.68 0.49
C VAL A 65 13.66 -26.54 1.17
N PHE A 66 13.76 -26.84 2.46
CA PHE A 66 15.02 -26.75 3.20
C PHE A 66 15.15 -27.86 4.23
N ASN A 67 16.31 -28.52 4.26
CA ASN A 67 16.65 -29.48 5.29
C ASN A 67 17.82 -28.92 6.10
N LEU A 68 17.58 -28.59 7.37
CA LEU A 68 18.60 -28.10 8.28
C LEU A 68 18.79 -29.10 9.41
N LEU A 69 20.00 -29.68 9.48
CA LEU A 69 20.40 -30.63 10.52
C LEU A 69 19.45 -31.84 10.66
N GLY A 70 18.89 -32.33 9.55
CA GLY A 70 18.02 -33.51 9.54
C GLY A 70 16.54 -33.23 9.83
N LYS A 71 16.16 -31.96 9.98
CA LYS A 71 14.75 -31.54 10.00
C LYS A 71 14.41 -30.88 8.67
N GLU A 72 13.35 -31.39 8.04
CA GLU A 72 12.75 -30.78 6.86
C GLU A 72 11.85 -29.63 7.31
N TYR A 73 12.02 -28.47 6.68
CA TYR A 73 11.19 -27.29 6.87
C TYR A 73 10.46 -27.00 5.56
N THR A 74 9.14 -26.87 5.67
CA THR A 74 8.26 -26.46 4.56
C THR A 74 8.44 -24.98 4.22
N TYR A 75 8.07 -24.58 3.01
CA TYR A 75 8.16 -23.17 2.62
C TYR A 75 7.33 -22.26 3.54
N GLU A 76 6.18 -22.75 4.03
CA GLU A 76 5.37 -22.05 5.02
C GLU A 76 6.10 -21.81 6.35
N GLU A 77 6.73 -22.85 6.90
CA GLU A 77 7.53 -22.74 8.13
C GLU A 77 8.73 -21.81 7.91
N ILE A 78 9.28 -21.86 6.69
CA ILE A 78 10.32 -20.95 6.30
C ILE A 78 9.81 -19.52 6.32
N LYS A 79 8.68 -19.23 5.67
CA LYS A 79 8.14 -17.88 5.67
C LYS A 79 7.73 -17.35 7.05
N LYS A 80 7.29 -18.22 7.96
CA LYS A 80 6.93 -17.81 9.32
C LYS A 80 8.12 -17.47 10.20
N SER A 81 9.25 -18.15 10.03
CA SER A 81 10.44 -17.90 10.87
C SER A 81 11.40 -16.91 10.23
N GLU A 82 11.01 -16.30 9.10
CA GLU A 82 11.88 -15.39 8.36
C GLU A 82 11.91 -14.05 9.10
N LEU A 83 13.04 -13.36 9.00
CA LEU A 83 13.12 -11.98 9.47
C LEU A 83 12.03 -11.15 8.78
N GLN A 84 11.34 -10.32 9.54
CA GLN A 84 10.42 -9.31 9.01
C GLN A 84 11.23 -8.25 8.28
N LEU A 85 11.57 -8.54 7.03
CA LEU A 85 12.30 -7.66 6.15
C LEU A 85 11.44 -6.43 5.82
N GLY A 86 12.06 -5.25 5.74
CA GLY A 86 11.38 -4.04 5.29
C GLY A 86 10.98 -4.12 3.81
N LEU A 87 10.10 -3.20 3.38
CA LEU A 87 9.58 -3.15 2.00
C LEU A 87 10.68 -3.08 0.92
N ASP A 88 11.82 -2.49 1.27
CA ASP A 88 13.03 -2.38 0.43
C ASP A 88 13.64 -3.75 0.09
N LEU A 89 13.64 -4.68 1.06
CA LEU A 89 14.21 -6.02 0.90
C LEU A 89 13.16 -7.06 0.45
N LEU A 90 11.87 -6.84 0.74
CA LEU A 90 10.77 -7.69 0.29
C LEU A 90 10.30 -7.39 -1.13
N GLY A 91 10.71 -6.26 -1.71
CA GLY A 91 10.38 -5.89 -3.09
C GLY A 91 8.87 -5.74 -3.32
N GLY A 92 8.23 -4.90 -2.51
CA GLY A 92 6.82 -4.53 -2.70
C GLY A 92 6.66 -3.18 -3.40
N MET A 93 5.57 -3.00 -4.14
CA MET A 93 5.25 -1.72 -4.78
C MET A 93 4.74 -0.73 -3.72
N HIS A 94 5.48 0.34 -3.48
CA HIS A 94 4.96 1.49 -2.73
C HIS A 94 4.01 2.27 -3.65
N VAL A 95 2.70 2.04 -3.52
CA VAL A 95 1.68 2.80 -4.26
C VAL A 95 1.12 3.87 -3.34
N VAL A 96 1.35 5.13 -3.70
CA VAL A 96 0.60 6.26 -3.16
C VAL A 96 -0.37 6.68 -4.25
N LEU A 97 -1.67 6.56 -4.00
CA LEU A 97 -2.67 7.06 -4.93
C LEU A 97 -2.80 8.57 -4.74
N GLU A 98 -2.25 9.34 -5.67
CA GLU A 98 -2.53 10.78 -5.75
C GLU A 98 -3.95 10.97 -6.27
N VAL A 99 -4.90 11.20 -5.37
CA VAL A 99 -6.28 11.54 -5.72
C VAL A 99 -6.41 13.05 -5.90
N SER A 100 -6.89 13.48 -7.07
CA SER A 100 -7.11 14.90 -7.31
C SER A 100 -8.33 15.40 -6.51
N PRO A 101 -8.29 16.62 -5.95
CA PRO A 101 -9.46 17.20 -5.24
C PRO A 101 -10.72 17.28 -6.12
N ASN A 102 -10.54 17.46 -7.43
CA ASN A 102 -11.60 17.48 -8.44
C ASN A 102 -12.36 16.15 -8.51
N GLU A 103 -11.62 15.04 -8.60
CA GLU A 103 -12.21 13.70 -8.62
C GLU A 103 -12.89 13.34 -7.30
N LEU A 104 -12.34 13.77 -6.16
CA LEU A 104 -13.00 13.62 -4.87
C LEU A 104 -14.35 14.34 -4.85
N MET A 105 -14.42 15.58 -5.34
CA MET A 105 -15.69 16.31 -5.42
C MET A 105 -16.70 15.64 -6.35
N LYS A 106 -16.26 15.13 -7.51
CA LYS A 106 -17.13 14.38 -8.43
C LYS A 106 -17.63 13.07 -7.82
N GLY A 107 -16.74 12.32 -7.17
CA GLY A 107 -17.08 11.08 -6.47
C GLY A 107 -18.09 11.31 -5.36
N MET A 108 -17.91 12.39 -4.58
CA MET A 108 -18.88 12.81 -3.56
C MET A 108 -20.22 13.26 -4.15
N ALA A 109 -20.23 13.95 -5.29
CA ALA A 109 -21.46 14.37 -5.97
C ALA A 109 -22.22 13.19 -6.60
N GLY A 110 -21.55 12.07 -6.88
CA GLY A 110 -22.15 10.85 -7.40
C GLY A 110 -22.93 11.11 -8.69
N ASN A 111 -24.20 10.68 -8.74
CA ASN A 111 -25.05 10.88 -9.91
C ASN A 111 -25.31 12.35 -10.26
N ASN A 112 -25.19 13.27 -9.30
CA ASN A 112 -25.39 14.71 -9.50
C ASN A 112 -24.14 15.42 -10.04
N ALA A 113 -23.03 14.70 -10.24
CA ALA A 113 -21.78 15.26 -10.76
C ALA A 113 -21.92 15.80 -12.21
N ASN A 114 -23.00 15.46 -12.91
CA ASN A 114 -23.28 15.93 -14.28
C ASN A 114 -23.98 17.30 -14.34
N ASP A 115 -24.26 17.95 -13.20
CA ASP A 115 -24.82 19.31 -13.20
C ASP A 115 -23.83 20.28 -13.88
N SER A 116 -24.29 20.96 -14.93
CA SER A 116 -23.49 21.91 -15.71
C SER A 116 -22.92 23.05 -14.84
N LYS A 117 -23.67 23.51 -13.84
CA LYS A 117 -23.22 24.57 -12.92
C LYS A 117 -22.14 24.06 -11.97
N PHE A 118 -22.28 22.82 -11.51
CA PHE A 118 -21.28 22.14 -10.67
C PHE A 118 -19.96 21.94 -11.41
N LEU A 119 -20.01 21.38 -12.63
CA LEU A 119 -18.82 21.17 -13.46
C LEU A 119 -18.13 22.50 -13.82
N THR A 120 -18.90 23.54 -14.10
CA THR A 120 -18.36 24.88 -14.38
C THR A 120 -17.67 25.46 -13.15
N ALA A 121 -18.28 25.37 -11.97
CA ALA A 121 -17.67 25.82 -10.72
C ALA A 121 -16.39 25.04 -10.39
N LEU A 122 -16.39 23.73 -10.65
CA LEU A 122 -15.25 22.85 -10.40
C LEU A 122 -14.06 23.16 -11.32
N SER A 123 -14.32 23.42 -12.61
CA SER A 123 -13.30 23.84 -13.57
C SER A 123 -12.71 25.21 -13.23
N ARG A 124 -13.55 26.17 -12.80
CA ARG A 124 -13.08 27.49 -12.35
C ARG A 124 -12.25 27.40 -11.08
N ALA A 125 -12.65 26.53 -10.15
CA ALA A 125 -11.92 26.30 -8.90
C ALA A 125 -10.56 25.65 -9.16
N GLU A 126 -10.48 24.70 -10.10
CA GLU A 126 -9.24 24.07 -10.55
C GLU A 126 -8.28 25.11 -11.18
N ALA A 127 -8.78 25.98 -12.06
CA ALA A 127 -7.98 27.06 -12.65
C ALA A 127 -7.45 28.03 -11.59
N LYS A 128 -8.26 28.37 -10.57
CA LYS A 128 -7.86 29.25 -9.47
C LYS A 128 -6.91 28.59 -8.48
N GLN A 129 -7.03 27.28 -8.25
CA GLN A 129 -6.15 26.52 -7.34
C GLN A 129 -4.68 26.62 -7.77
N SER A 130 -4.40 26.67 -9.08
CA SER A 130 -3.04 26.84 -9.60
C SER A 130 -2.41 28.20 -9.23
N THR A 131 -3.24 29.19 -8.92
CA THR A 131 -2.81 30.57 -8.61
C THR A 131 -2.99 30.96 -7.15
N SER A 132 -3.64 30.11 -6.35
CA SER A 132 -4.03 30.41 -4.98
C SER A 132 -3.49 29.36 -4.00
N GLN A 133 -3.05 29.80 -2.83
CA GLN A 133 -2.68 28.91 -1.72
C GLN A 133 -3.87 28.52 -0.83
N GLN A 134 -5.08 28.96 -1.18
CA GLN A 134 -6.27 28.64 -0.40
C GLN A 134 -6.65 27.17 -0.56
N LYS A 135 -7.42 26.65 0.41
CA LYS A 135 -7.96 25.29 0.37
C LYS A 135 -8.93 25.17 -0.81
N PHE A 136 -8.79 24.11 -1.60
CA PHE A 136 -9.65 23.83 -2.76
C PHE A 136 -11.16 23.89 -2.42
N SER A 137 -11.56 23.38 -1.25
CA SER A 137 -12.95 23.43 -0.79
C SER A 137 -13.51 24.85 -0.67
N SER A 138 -12.68 25.81 -0.25
CA SER A 138 -13.06 27.22 -0.11
C SER A 138 -13.19 27.88 -1.48
N ILE A 139 -12.19 27.68 -2.36
CA ILE A 139 -12.24 28.21 -3.73
C ILE A 139 -13.46 27.67 -4.47
N PHE A 140 -13.72 26.37 -4.35
CA PHE A 140 -14.89 25.73 -4.96
C PHE A 140 -16.20 26.32 -4.43
N TYR A 141 -16.31 26.55 -3.12
CA TYR A 141 -17.51 27.15 -2.53
C TYR A 141 -17.80 28.56 -3.09
N ASP A 142 -16.75 29.38 -3.22
CA ASP A 142 -16.86 30.74 -3.75
C ASP A 142 -17.25 30.74 -5.24
N GLU A 143 -16.61 29.89 -6.05
CA GLU A 143 -16.95 29.72 -7.46
C GLU A 143 -18.36 29.15 -7.66
N PHE A 144 -18.78 28.21 -6.82
CA PHE A 144 -20.11 27.63 -6.89
C PHE A 144 -21.19 28.67 -6.59
N LYS A 145 -20.98 29.51 -5.58
CA LYS A 145 -21.89 30.65 -5.29
C LYS A 145 -21.96 31.65 -6.44
N ALA A 146 -20.83 31.91 -7.10
CA ALA A 146 -20.78 32.83 -8.24
C ALA A 146 -21.52 32.27 -9.48
N VAL A 147 -21.41 30.95 -9.74
CA VAL A 147 -22.05 30.29 -10.88
C VAL A 147 -23.53 29.97 -10.64
N ALA A 148 -23.91 29.67 -9.40
CA ALA A 148 -25.26 29.24 -9.03
C ALA A 148 -25.82 30.04 -7.83
N PRO A 149 -26.12 31.34 -7.99
CA PRO A 149 -26.69 32.13 -6.91
C PRO A 149 -28.04 31.54 -6.47
N GLY A 150 -28.14 31.19 -5.19
CA GLY A 150 -29.36 30.63 -4.58
C GLY A 150 -29.51 29.10 -4.65
N GLN A 151 -28.59 28.37 -5.29
CA GLN A 151 -28.61 26.90 -5.28
C GLN A 151 -27.87 26.38 -4.04
N LYS A 152 -28.53 25.51 -3.26
CA LYS A 152 -27.88 24.86 -2.11
C LYS A 152 -26.96 23.73 -2.57
N LEU A 153 -25.76 23.65 -2.01
CA LEU A 153 -24.79 22.56 -2.25
C LEU A 153 -25.33 21.20 -1.80
N SER A 154 -26.19 21.18 -0.79
CA SER A 154 -26.90 19.97 -0.36
C SER A 154 -27.71 19.33 -1.48
N LYS A 155 -28.18 20.07 -2.49
CA LYS A 155 -28.87 19.47 -3.65
C LYS A 155 -27.95 18.55 -4.47
N ILE A 156 -26.64 18.82 -4.48
CA ILE A 156 -25.66 18.05 -5.25
C ILE A 156 -25.10 16.93 -4.37
N PHE A 157 -24.76 17.23 -3.12
CA PHE A 157 -24.06 16.31 -2.23
C PHE A 157 -24.97 15.47 -1.32
N ALA A 158 -26.24 15.82 -1.11
CA ALA A 158 -27.18 14.93 -0.43
C ALA A 158 -27.67 13.87 -1.41
N ASN A 159 -26.84 12.85 -1.65
CA ASN A 159 -27.15 11.71 -2.51
C ASN A 159 -27.05 10.40 -1.69
N THR A 160 -27.39 9.28 -2.32
CA THR A 160 -27.33 7.97 -1.67
C THR A 160 -25.94 7.62 -1.14
N ALA A 161 -24.86 8.07 -1.80
CA ALA A 161 -23.49 7.83 -1.37
C ALA A 161 -23.11 8.60 -0.09
N ASN A 162 -23.80 9.72 0.21
CA ASN A 162 -23.54 10.56 1.39
C ASN A 162 -24.65 10.50 2.45
N ARG A 163 -25.57 9.52 2.34
CA ARG A 163 -26.70 9.35 3.25
C ARG A 163 -26.22 9.23 4.71
N GLY A 164 -26.75 10.07 5.61
CA GLY A 164 -26.37 10.11 7.03
C GLY A 164 -25.15 10.97 7.37
N ARG A 165 -24.45 11.53 6.37
CA ARG A 165 -23.36 12.52 6.56
C ARG A 165 -23.76 13.92 6.07
N ILE A 166 -24.58 13.99 5.02
CA ILE A 166 -25.07 15.25 4.44
C ILE A 166 -26.59 15.13 4.25
N ASP A 167 -27.34 15.97 4.96
CA ASP A 167 -28.80 16.07 4.82
C ASP A 167 -29.21 17.11 3.77
N PHE A 168 -30.37 16.88 3.14
CA PHE A 168 -30.98 17.80 2.17
C PHE A 168 -31.33 19.18 2.75
N ASN A 169 -31.49 19.26 4.07
CA ASN A 169 -31.76 20.51 4.79
C ASN A 169 -30.49 21.26 5.21
N SER A 170 -29.31 20.65 5.05
CA SER A 170 -28.05 21.33 5.32
C SER A 170 -27.90 22.54 4.38
N THR A 171 -27.51 23.68 4.95
CA THR A 171 -27.47 24.98 4.27
C THR A 171 -26.06 25.30 3.82
#